data_AF-A0A2N1EBA3-F1
#
_entry.id   AF-A0A2N1EBA3-F1
#
_cell.length_a   1.000
_cell.length_b   1.000
_cell.length_c   1.000
_cell.angle_alpha   90.00
_cell.angle_beta   90.00
_cell.angle_gamma   90.00
#
_symmetry.space_group_name_H-M   'P 1'
#
loop_
_entity.id
_entity.type
_entity.pdbx_description
1 polymer ?
#
loop_
_entity_poly.entity_id
_entity_poly.type
_entity_poly.pdbx_seq_one_letter_code
_entity_poly.pdbx_strand_id
1 'polypeptide(L)'
;MDCWTVLQLADDADERTIKRTYARLLKSCRPDDDPEGFQRLREAYEAALGYARWRADNEEEQRATAVVEQTDSNLKDLAELMDVRPLSPAAFEAPAPKGAYDLAELMDVSTLSPAPFEAPKPDPVHALLTGLNADNLDERWAQARQQDCSDAFQAGLLRHCFEAPGERSAITRWAMQQLEWLTPWQRVAMTPWQHDALTSELLQEYRLNLQELLEQKAEREFITQLTHYNEQAWLRVFDQQQQWQHIILQLLHDTQWSVPLFERVCQAFGWDDQKGVFAEPAWMWRSLVSRCEQESFYISLQDKAQDTRRTCADALAARLLLTPMTATQQMRIIGRFGQNEWNACQHLGETLTWRYPQLIERLPQSDLFFWRKFVPRPIYVHVLIRLWAIFALAAVLNLVHVETEKLDFGVVLILVVLAILPAVVFFRITQMWAGMSASFVVADVWLSQYLIPKRVNPNQYWLVLRHGIPQLAMLAVCGLALGILGAITYAGMLLINLLHSKRIGHMGEKSLKFPWLNGLHWAFWSPLQVVFLVVMVAVIIAAQHYLPAVPWSHIDLPKQ
;
A
#
# COMPACT_ATOMS: atom_id res chain seq x y z
N MET A 1 14.28 -18.33 22.13
CA MET A 1 15.28 -19.15 21.40
C MET A 1 15.36 -18.58 20.01
N ASP A 2 16.55 -18.55 19.41
CA ASP A 2 16.71 -18.04 18.06
C ASP A 2 16.12 -19.04 17.04
N CYS A 3 15.46 -18.54 16.00
CA CYS A 3 14.70 -19.32 15.03
C CYS A 3 15.58 -20.35 14.30
N TRP A 4 16.84 -20.01 14.08
CA TRP A 4 17.88 -20.87 13.49
C TRP A 4 18.25 -22.05 14.38
N THR A 5 18.28 -21.85 15.72
CA THR A 5 18.57 -22.92 16.67
C THR A 5 17.43 -23.93 16.77
N VAL A 6 16.18 -23.47 16.63
CA VAL A 6 14.98 -24.33 16.63
C VAL A 6 14.89 -25.16 15.34
N LEU A 7 15.25 -24.56 14.20
CA LEU A 7 15.27 -25.25 12.90
C LEU A 7 16.56 -26.06 12.66
N GLN A 8 17.56 -25.93 13.53
CA GLN A 8 18.91 -26.50 13.38
C GLN A 8 19.56 -26.14 12.03
N LEU A 9 19.44 -24.86 11.66
CA LEU A 9 19.98 -24.30 10.42
C LEU A 9 21.00 -23.18 10.74
N ALA A 10 21.90 -22.94 9.80
CA ALA A 10 22.74 -21.73 9.82
C ALA A 10 21.88 -20.50 9.47
N ASP A 11 22.31 -19.33 9.95
CA ASP A 11 21.63 -18.03 9.81
C ASP A 11 21.59 -17.51 8.36
N ASP A 12 22.37 -18.11 7.46
CA ASP A 12 22.46 -17.77 6.05
C ASP A 12 21.56 -18.62 5.13
N ALA A 13 20.81 -19.60 5.65
CA ALA A 13 20.09 -20.59 4.83
C ALA A 13 19.03 -20.01 3.87
N ASP A 14 18.99 -20.55 2.65
CA ASP A 14 18.03 -20.16 1.60
C ASP A 14 16.59 -20.62 1.87
N GLU A 15 15.60 -19.94 1.26
CA GLU A 15 14.17 -20.24 1.41
C GLU A 15 13.82 -21.72 1.15
N ARG A 16 14.47 -22.34 0.16
CA ARG A 16 14.26 -23.75 -0.19
C ARG A 16 14.75 -24.70 0.91
N THR A 17 15.85 -24.35 1.58
CA THR A 17 16.46 -25.14 2.66
C THR A 17 15.64 -25.03 3.93
N ILE A 18 15.08 -23.85 4.22
CA ILE A 18 14.17 -23.59 5.34
C ILE A 18 12.88 -24.42 5.18
N LYS A 19 12.21 -24.34 4.02
CA LYS A 19 10.97 -25.10 3.74
C LYS A 19 11.16 -26.61 3.84
N ARG A 20 12.27 -27.14 3.30
CA ARG A 20 12.58 -28.57 3.35
C ARG A 20 12.80 -29.07 4.78
N THR A 21 13.46 -28.27 5.61
CA THR A 21 13.78 -28.63 7.00
C THR A 21 12.54 -28.55 7.88
N TYR A 22 11.71 -27.54 7.69
CA TYR A 22 10.40 -27.44 8.32
C TYR A 22 9.52 -28.64 8.00
N ALA A 23 9.39 -29.03 6.72
CA ALA A 23 8.60 -30.20 6.32
C ALA A 23 9.11 -31.52 6.92
N ARG A 24 10.42 -31.63 7.21
CA ARG A 24 11.00 -32.77 7.90
C ARG A 24 10.64 -32.78 9.39
N LEU A 25 10.74 -31.63 10.07
CA LEU A 25 10.41 -31.48 11.49
C LEU A 25 8.90 -31.55 11.78
N LEU A 26 8.08 -31.14 10.80
CA LEU A 26 6.62 -31.25 10.86
C LEU A 26 6.14 -32.71 10.92
N LYS A 27 6.89 -33.65 10.33
CA LYS A 27 6.56 -35.08 10.38
C LYS A 27 6.76 -35.69 11.77
N SER A 28 7.65 -35.12 12.57
CA SER A 28 7.91 -35.54 13.96
C SER A 28 7.06 -34.80 14.99
N CYS A 29 6.64 -33.56 14.71
CA CYS A 29 5.79 -32.77 15.61
C CYS A 29 4.35 -32.76 15.09
N ARG A 30 3.54 -33.74 15.51
CA ARG A 30 2.11 -33.77 15.22
C ARG A 30 1.36 -32.81 16.15
N PRO A 31 0.41 -32.01 15.65
CA PRO A 31 -0.37 -31.07 16.47
C PRO A 31 -1.13 -31.72 17.63
N ASP A 32 -1.49 -33.00 17.50
CA ASP A 32 -2.26 -33.74 18.50
C ASP A 32 -1.40 -34.24 19.68
N ASP A 33 -0.08 -34.40 19.48
CA ASP A 33 0.84 -34.96 20.48
C ASP A 33 1.59 -33.87 21.28
N ASP A 34 1.94 -32.75 20.65
CA ASP A 34 2.62 -31.62 21.30
C ASP A 34 2.23 -30.26 20.64
N PRO A 35 1.15 -29.61 21.13
CA PRO A 35 0.68 -28.34 20.57
C PRO A 35 1.68 -27.18 20.80
N GLU A 36 2.39 -27.17 21.93
CA GLU A 36 3.39 -26.12 22.24
C GLU A 36 4.68 -26.29 21.42
N GLY A 37 5.09 -27.53 21.14
CA GLY A 37 6.19 -27.83 20.23
C GLY A 37 5.89 -27.46 18.78
N PHE A 38 4.65 -27.73 18.33
CA PHE A 38 4.19 -27.33 17.00
C PHE A 38 4.17 -25.80 16.83
N GLN A 39 3.67 -25.08 17.84
CA GLN A 39 3.60 -23.62 17.80
C GLN A 39 5.01 -23.00 17.74
N ARG A 40 5.95 -23.48 18.56
CA ARG A 40 7.35 -23.03 18.53
C ARG A 40 8.04 -23.31 17.19
N LEU A 41 7.77 -24.47 16.56
CA LEU A 41 8.32 -24.83 15.26
C LEU A 41 7.77 -23.92 14.15
N ARG A 42 6.48 -23.59 14.20
CA ARG A 42 5.82 -22.71 13.24
C ARG A 42 6.31 -21.27 13.37
N GLU A 43 6.41 -20.74 14.58
CA GLU A 43 6.95 -19.40 14.84
C GLU A 43 8.41 -19.28 14.36
N ALA A 44 9.25 -20.30 14.60
CA ALA A 44 10.62 -20.32 14.11
C ALA A 44 10.70 -20.38 12.57
N TYR A 45 9.83 -21.16 11.92
CA TYR A 45 9.73 -21.23 10.46
C TYR A 45 9.31 -19.88 9.84
N GLU A 46 8.27 -19.25 10.39
CA GLU A 46 7.77 -17.96 9.89
C GLU A 46 8.82 -16.85 10.08
N ALA A 47 9.53 -16.83 11.22
CA ALA A 47 10.64 -15.91 11.46
C ALA A 47 11.79 -16.11 10.47
N ALA A 48 12.27 -17.35 10.29
CA ALA A 48 13.37 -17.66 9.37
C ALA A 48 13.02 -17.35 7.90
N LEU A 49 11.77 -17.61 7.50
CA LEU A 49 11.26 -17.27 6.16
C LEU A 49 11.20 -15.74 5.95
N GLY A 50 10.79 -15.00 6.98
CA GLY A 50 10.80 -13.54 6.98
C GLY A 50 12.20 -12.97 6.82
N TYR A 51 13.19 -13.50 7.55
CA TYR A 51 14.60 -13.11 7.40
C TYR A 51 15.16 -13.42 6.02
N ALA A 52 14.85 -14.58 5.44
CA ALA A 52 15.31 -14.95 4.09
C ALA A 52 14.74 -14.03 3.00
N ARG A 53 13.46 -13.67 3.10
CA ARG A 53 12.80 -12.74 2.17
C ARG A 53 13.32 -11.31 2.30
N TRP A 54 13.45 -10.84 3.54
CA TRP A 54 14.05 -9.52 3.81
C TRP A 54 15.47 -9.41 3.25
N ARG A 55 16.28 -10.48 3.31
CA ARG A 55 17.60 -10.49 2.67
C ARG A 55 17.52 -10.42 1.14
N ALA A 56 16.65 -11.21 0.51
CA ALA A 56 16.48 -11.19 -0.93
C ALA A 56 16.01 -9.81 -1.46
N ASP A 57 15.05 -9.19 -0.77
CA ASP A 57 14.54 -7.86 -1.14
C ASP A 57 15.62 -6.77 -1.01
N ASN A 58 16.44 -6.81 0.06
CA ASN A 58 17.54 -5.86 0.24
C ASN A 58 18.69 -6.09 -0.77
N GLU A 59 18.97 -7.34 -1.15
CA GLU A 59 19.98 -7.65 -2.17
C GLU A 59 19.53 -7.21 -3.57
N GLU A 60 18.23 -7.31 -3.88
CA GLU A 60 17.64 -6.78 -5.12
C GLU A 60 17.64 -5.25 -5.13
N GLU A 61 17.32 -4.60 -4.01
CA GLU A 61 17.37 -3.14 -3.88
C GLU A 61 18.81 -2.60 -4.02
N GLN A 62 19.80 -3.29 -3.44
CA GLN A 62 21.23 -2.97 -3.60
C GLN A 62 21.72 -3.16 -5.04
N ARG A 63 21.32 -4.25 -5.71
CA ARG A 63 21.64 -4.46 -7.14
C ARG A 63 20.96 -3.44 -8.05
N ALA A 64 19.70 -3.07 -7.77
CA ALA A 64 18.99 -2.04 -8.52
C ALA A 64 19.68 -0.67 -8.37
N THR A 65 20.13 -0.30 -7.17
CA THR A 65 20.87 0.94 -6.95
C THR A 65 22.24 0.95 -7.65
N ALA A 66 22.96 -0.19 -7.67
CA ALA A 66 24.26 -0.29 -8.34
C ALA A 66 24.14 -0.18 -9.87
N VAL A 67 23.07 -0.74 -10.46
CA VAL A 67 22.79 -0.65 -11.91
C VAL A 67 22.42 0.78 -12.31
N VAL A 68 21.64 1.49 -11.49
CA VAL A 68 21.29 2.91 -11.74
C VAL A 68 22.54 3.80 -11.68
N GLU A 69 23.44 3.58 -10.72
CA GLU A 69 24.67 4.37 -10.57
C GLU A 69 25.68 4.15 -11.71
N GLN A 70 25.77 2.92 -12.24
CA GLN A 70 26.57 2.60 -13.44
C GLN A 70 25.94 3.15 -14.73
N THR A 71 24.61 3.19 -14.83
CA THR A 71 23.92 3.73 -16.02
C THR A 71 24.10 5.25 -16.10
N ASP A 72 24.04 5.94 -14.96
CA ASP A 72 24.28 7.39 -14.86
C ASP A 72 25.73 7.79 -15.15
N SER A 73 26.72 6.94 -14.82
CA SER A 73 28.12 7.20 -15.20
C SER A 73 28.33 7.03 -16.71
N ASN A 74 27.78 5.96 -17.29
CA ASN A 74 27.89 5.68 -18.71
C ASN A 74 27.17 6.74 -19.59
N LEU A 75 26.06 7.32 -19.09
CA LEU A 75 25.35 8.40 -19.78
C LEU A 75 26.16 9.71 -19.82
N LYS A 76 26.93 10.01 -18.76
CA LYS A 76 27.80 11.19 -18.70
C LYS A 76 29.01 11.06 -19.63
N ASP A 77 29.61 9.87 -19.71
CA ASP A 77 30.71 9.59 -20.62
C ASP A 77 30.28 9.68 -22.11
N LEU A 78 29.05 9.28 -22.44
CA LEU A 78 28.47 9.43 -23.78
C LEU A 78 28.13 10.89 -24.14
N ALA A 79 27.67 11.68 -23.16
CA ALA A 79 27.34 13.09 -23.35
C ALA A 79 28.58 13.95 -23.59
N GLU A 80 29.75 13.55 -23.07
CA GLU A 80 31.03 14.25 -23.29
C GLU A 80 31.65 13.93 -24.67
N LEU A 81 31.22 12.85 -25.33
CA LEU A 81 31.74 12.37 -26.62
C LEU A 81 30.95 12.86 -27.84
N MET A 82 29.73 13.37 -27.65
CA MET A 82 28.86 13.83 -28.74
C MET A 82 28.82 15.36 -28.85
N ASP A 83 29.75 15.93 -29.62
CA ASP A 83 29.69 17.34 -30.07
C ASP A 83 28.68 17.46 -31.22
N VAL A 84 27.42 17.72 -30.89
CA VAL A 84 26.30 17.70 -31.84
C VAL A 84 26.25 19.02 -32.64
N ARG A 85 26.78 18.99 -33.86
CA ARG A 85 26.49 19.99 -34.90
C ARG A 85 25.21 19.57 -35.65
N PRO A 86 24.14 20.38 -35.72
CA PRO A 86 22.90 19.97 -36.36
C PRO A 86 23.06 19.94 -37.90
N LEU A 87 22.94 18.75 -38.49
CA LEU A 87 22.80 18.57 -39.93
C LEU A 87 21.33 18.73 -40.34
N SER A 88 21.10 19.60 -41.32
CA SER A 88 19.80 19.84 -41.97
C SER A 88 19.32 18.59 -42.74
N PRO A 89 18.02 18.24 -42.71
CA PRO A 89 17.52 17.08 -43.42
C PRO A 89 17.45 17.32 -44.93
N ALA A 90 18.10 16.44 -45.70
CA ALA A 90 17.92 16.33 -47.14
C ALA A 90 16.62 15.59 -47.47
N ALA A 91 15.96 16.01 -48.55
CA ALA A 91 14.68 15.48 -49.03
C ALA A 91 14.81 14.02 -49.53
N PHE A 92 13.82 13.20 -49.19
CA PHE A 92 13.69 11.81 -49.63
C PHE A 92 12.96 11.75 -50.98
N GLU A 93 13.63 11.22 -52.00
CA GLU A 93 13.08 10.99 -53.34
C GLU A 93 12.59 9.53 -53.44
N ALA A 94 11.34 9.33 -53.89
CA ALA A 94 10.72 8.00 -53.98
C ALA A 94 11.14 7.24 -55.26
N PRO A 95 11.45 5.93 -55.21
CA PRO A 95 11.75 5.15 -56.40
C PRO A 95 10.48 4.56 -57.05
N ALA A 96 10.46 4.59 -58.39
CA ALA A 96 9.38 4.06 -59.24
C ALA A 96 9.33 2.51 -59.26
N PRO A 97 8.13 1.89 -59.46
CA PRO A 97 7.99 0.45 -59.50
C PRO A 97 8.44 -0.16 -60.84
N LYS A 98 9.30 -1.17 -60.77
CA LYS A 98 9.68 -2.05 -61.89
C LYS A 98 9.09 -3.45 -61.69
N GLY A 99 8.50 -3.99 -62.76
CA GLY A 99 8.46 -5.43 -63.01
C GLY A 99 7.12 -6.10 -62.75
N ALA A 100 6.32 -6.20 -63.82
CA ALA A 100 5.25 -7.18 -63.94
C ALA A 100 5.87 -8.57 -64.10
N TYR A 101 5.52 -9.50 -63.19
CA TYR A 101 5.71 -10.93 -63.40
C TYR A 101 4.34 -11.59 -63.57
N ASP A 102 4.22 -12.18 -64.75
CA ASP A 102 3.41 -13.30 -65.19
C ASP A 102 2.49 -13.97 -64.15
N LEU A 103 1.21 -13.61 -64.20
CA LEU A 103 0.09 -14.29 -63.52
C LEU A 103 -0.74 -15.13 -64.50
N ALA A 104 -0.28 -15.30 -65.74
CA ALA A 104 -1.02 -16.00 -66.79
C ALA A 104 -0.72 -17.52 -66.85
N GLU A 105 0.31 -18.00 -66.17
CA GLU A 105 0.77 -19.41 -66.27
C GLU A 105 0.24 -20.33 -65.15
N LEU A 106 -0.50 -19.80 -64.16
CA LEU A 106 -1.08 -20.57 -63.04
C LEU A 106 -2.61 -20.73 -63.11
N MET A 107 -3.25 -20.22 -64.17
CA MET A 107 -4.68 -20.40 -64.41
C MET A 107 -4.94 -21.44 -65.51
N ASP A 108 -4.49 -22.67 -65.28
CA ASP A 108 -4.97 -23.83 -66.06
C ASP A 108 -6.00 -24.60 -65.21
N VAL A 109 -7.19 -24.00 -65.07
CA VAL A 109 -8.36 -24.69 -64.52
C VAL A 109 -9.16 -25.20 -65.70
N SER A 110 -9.02 -26.50 -65.97
CA SER A 110 -9.90 -27.23 -66.88
C SER A 110 -11.36 -26.94 -66.53
N THR A 111 -12.07 -26.36 -67.48
CA THR A 111 -13.49 -26.03 -67.37
C THR A 111 -14.33 -27.30 -67.35
N LEU A 112 -14.61 -27.81 -66.14
CA LEU A 112 -15.71 -28.74 -65.94
C LEU A 112 -17.01 -28.02 -66.34
N SER A 113 -17.58 -28.44 -67.47
CA SER A 113 -18.87 -27.97 -67.96
C SER A 113 -19.93 -28.11 -66.87
N PRO A 114 -20.73 -27.07 -66.56
CA PRO A 114 -21.77 -27.18 -65.55
C PRO A 114 -22.83 -28.17 -66.04
N ALA A 115 -23.23 -29.09 -65.16
CA ALA A 115 -24.44 -29.88 -65.37
C ALA A 115 -25.64 -28.93 -65.60
N PRO A 116 -26.65 -29.34 -66.39
CA PRO A 116 -27.80 -28.50 -66.72
C PRO A 116 -28.44 -27.92 -65.45
N PHE A 117 -28.62 -26.61 -65.40
CA PHE A 117 -29.37 -25.92 -64.37
C PHE A 117 -30.82 -26.38 -64.45
N GLU A 118 -31.20 -27.37 -63.64
CA GLU A 118 -32.59 -27.62 -63.30
C GLU A 118 -33.09 -26.39 -62.53
N ALA A 119 -34.07 -25.68 -63.10
CA ALA A 119 -34.75 -24.60 -62.42
C ALA A 119 -35.28 -25.10 -61.06
N PRO A 120 -35.01 -24.41 -59.94
CA PRO A 120 -35.48 -24.87 -58.64
C PRO A 120 -37.02 -24.90 -58.68
N LYS A 121 -37.59 -26.04 -58.28
CA LYS A 121 -39.03 -26.13 -57.97
C LYS A 121 -39.38 -24.99 -57.01
N PRO A 122 -40.57 -24.37 -57.11
CA PRO A 122 -40.95 -23.29 -56.19
C PRO A 122 -40.86 -23.82 -54.76
N ASP A 123 -39.86 -23.33 -54.00
CA ASP A 123 -39.62 -23.78 -52.65
C ASP A 123 -40.85 -23.39 -51.79
N PRO A 124 -41.57 -24.36 -51.18
CA PRO A 124 -42.69 -24.06 -50.29
C PRO A 124 -42.27 -23.15 -49.12
N VAL A 125 -40.98 -23.11 -48.83
CA VAL A 125 -40.35 -22.28 -47.80
C VAL A 125 -40.43 -20.78 -48.10
N HIS A 126 -40.29 -20.34 -49.36
CA HIS A 126 -40.38 -18.90 -49.67
C HIS A 126 -41.79 -18.35 -49.35
N ALA A 127 -42.84 -19.13 -49.55
CA ALA A 127 -44.21 -18.75 -49.17
C ALA A 127 -44.42 -18.73 -47.65
N LEU A 128 -43.67 -19.54 -46.90
CA LEU A 128 -43.69 -19.56 -45.43
C LEU A 128 -42.92 -18.39 -44.81
N LEU A 129 -41.87 -17.90 -45.47
CA LEU A 129 -41.05 -16.77 -45.03
C LEU A 129 -41.60 -15.40 -45.46
N THR A 130 -42.54 -15.36 -46.41
CA THR A 130 -43.10 -14.08 -46.87
C THR A 130 -44.05 -13.50 -45.82
N GLY A 131 -43.73 -12.30 -45.33
CA GLY A 131 -44.51 -11.62 -44.29
C GLY A 131 -44.35 -12.21 -42.90
N LEU A 132 -43.19 -12.80 -42.61
CA LEU A 132 -42.84 -13.27 -41.27
C LEU A 132 -42.85 -12.10 -40.27
N ASN A 133 -43.37 -12.32 -39.07
CA ASN A 133 -43.30 -11.39 -37.95
C ASN A 133 -43.22 -12.18 -36.64
N ALA A 134 -42.87 -11.53 -35.53
CA ALA A 134 -42.73 -12.20 -34.22
C ALA A 134 -43.99 -12.97 -33.76
N ASP A 135 -45.18 -12.51 -34.15
CA ASP A 135 -46.45 -13.11 -33.72
C ASP A 135 -46.86 -14.35 -34.55
N ASN A 136 -46.34 -14.51 -35.76
CA ASN A 136 -46.71 -15.59 -36.68
C ASN A 136 -45.71 -16.74 -36.75
N LEU A 137 -44.60 -16.66 -35.99
CA LEU A 137 -43.52 -17.65 -35.99
C LEU A 137 -44.01 -19.05 -35.61
N ASP A 138 -44.85 -19.16 -34.57
CA ASP A 138 -45.37 -20.45 -34.09
C ASP A 138 -46.25 -21.15 -35.13
N GLU A 139 -47.13 -20.38 -35.78
CA GLU A 139 -48.04 -20.91 -36.80
C GLU A 139 -47.26 -21.36 -38.05
N ARG A 140 -46.30 -20.55 -38.50
CA ARG A 140 -45.44 -20.87 -39.66
C ARG A 140 -44.54 -22.07 -39.39
N TRP A 141 -44.06 -22.21 -38.15
CA TRP A 141 -43.29 -23.38 -37.74
C TRP A 141 -44.14 -24.67 -37.71
N ALA A 142 -45.37 -24.61 -37.22
CA ALA A 142 -46.29 -25.74 -37.27
C ALA A 142 -46.59 -26.18 -38.72
N GLN A 143 -46.75 -25.22 -39.64
CA GLN A 143 -46.92 -25.49 -41.07
C GLN A 143 -45.66 -26.11 -41.70
N ALA A 144 -44.47 -25.61 -41.36
CA ALA A 144 -43.20 -26.17 -41.84
C ALA A 144 -42.99 -27.62 -41.38
N ARG A 145 -43.40 -27.95 -40.14
CA ARG A 145 -43.40 -29.33 -39.63
C ARG A 145 -44.37 -30.23 -40.38
N GLN A 146 -45.57 -29.74 -40.69
CA GLN A 146 -46.56 -30.52 -41.46
C GLN A 146 -46.13 -30.80 -42.91
N GLN A 147 -45.35 -29.89 -43.50
CA GLN A 147 -44.86 -30.00 -44.88
C GLN A 147 -43.49 -30.71 -44.98
N ASP A 148 -42.96 -31.23 -43.86
CA ASP A 148 -41.64 -31.87 -43.75
C ASP A 148 -40.47 -30.99 -44.27
N CYS A 149 -40.65 -29.67 -44.20
CA CYS A 149 -39.69 -28.66 -44.69
C CYS A 149 -38.97 -27.94 -43.54
N SER A 150 -38.75 -28.64 -42.43
CA SER A 150 -38.24 -28.05 -41.19
C SER A 150 -36.85 -27.43 -41.34
N ASP A 151 -35.89 -28.16 -41.94
CA ASP A 151 -34.50 -27.69 -42.05
C ASP A 151 -34.36 -26.50 -43.01
N ALA A 152 -35.08 -26.55 -44.12
CA ALA A 152 -35.13 -25.46 -45.10
C ALA A 152 -35.79 -24.20 -44.50
N PHE A 153 -36.83 -24.36 -43.68
CA PHE A 153 -37.45 -23.24 -42.95
C PHE A 153 -36.47 -22.61 -41.97
N GLN A 154 -35.72 -23.40 -41.19
CA GLN A 154 -34.76 -22.84 -40.24
C GLN A 154 -33.59 -22.11 -40.93
N ALA A 155 -33.09 -22.63 -42.06
CA ALA A 155 -32.06 -21.95 -42.85
C ALA A 155 -32.58 -20.62 -43.45
N GLY A 156 -33.84 -20.63 -43.91
CA GLY A 156 -34.52 -19.43 -44.39
C GLY A 156 -34.79 -18.40 -43.29
N LEU A 157 -35.14 -18.86 -42.09
CA LEU A 157 -35.32 -18.03 -40.90
C LEU A 157 -34.01 -17.34 -40.52
N LEU A 158 -32.89 -18.07 -40.51
CA LEU A 158 -31.56 -17.52 -40.27
C LEU A 158 -31.23 -16.42 -41.29
N ARG A 159 -31.52 -16.66 -42.57
CA ARG A 159 -31.31 -15.66 -43.62
C ARG A 159 -32.13 -14.39 -43.36
N HIS A 160 -33.39 -14.56 -43.01
CA HIS A 160 -34.29 -13.46 -42.68
C HIS A 160 -33.81 -12.64 -41.47
N CYS A 161 -33.26 -13.28 -40.43
CA CYS A 161 -32.65 -12.60 -39.28
C CYS A 161 -31.51 -11.63 -39.67
N PHE A 162 -30.76 -11.94 -40.74
CA PHE A 162 -29.68 -11.07 -41.21
C PHE A 162 -30.15 -10.04 -42.25
N GLU A 163 -31.21 -10.32 -43.00
CA GLU A 163 -31.84 -9.38 -43.94
C GLU A 163 -32.66 -8.30 -43.23
N ALA A 164 -33.30 -8.62 -42.09
CA ALA A 164 -34.13 -7.72 -41.29
C ALA A 164 -33.61 -7.61 -39.84
N PRO A 165 -32.62 -6.74 -39.56
CA PRO A 165 -31.98 -6.66 -38.24
C PRO A 165 -32.93 -6.22 -37.10
N GLY A 166 -34.01 -5.50 -37.40
CA GLY A 166 -34.96 -5.03 -36.39
C GLY A 166 -35.77 -6.15 -35.72
N GLU A 167 -35.96 -7.30 -36.39
CA GLU A 167 -36.71 -8.45 -35.86
C GLU A 167 -35.79 -9.58 -35.37
N ARG A 168 -34.48 -9.40 -35.53
CA ARG A 168 -33.47 -10.41 -35.21
C ARG A 168 -33.52 -10.87 -33.77
N SER A 169 -33.59 -9.96 -32.79
CA SER A 169 -33.61 -10.32 -31.37
C SER A 169 -34.87 -11.12 -31.00
N ALA A 170 -36.03 -10.74 -31.53
CA ALA A 170 -37.30 -11.44 -31.32
C ALA A 170 -37.26 -12.86 -31.93
N ILE A 171 -36.82 -12.99 -33.18
CA ILE A 171 -36.70 -14.28 -33.86
C ILE A 171 -35.66 -15.17 -33.16
N THR A 172 -34.53 -14.61 -32.75
CA THR A 172 -33.47 -15.37 -32.07
C THR A 172 -33.96 -15.89 -30.71
N ARG A 173 -34.64 -15.07 -29.91
CA ARG A 173 -35.24 -15.50 -28.63
C ARG A 173 -36.26 -16.62 -28.82
N TRP A 174 -37.13 -16.50 -29.83
CA TRP A 174 -38.09 -17.55 -30.17
C TRP A 174 -37.38 -18.84 -30.62
N ALA A 175 -36.39 -18.73 -31.49
CA ALA A 175 -35.64 -19.86 -32.03
C ALA A 175 -34.79 -20.56 -30.95
N MET A 176 -34.30 -19.83 -29.95
CA MET A 176 -33.64 -20.43 -28.79
C MET A 176 -34.59 -21.31 -27.96
N GLN A 177 -35.85 -20.89 -27.80
CA GLN A 177 -36.85 -21.63 -27.02
C GLN A 177 -37.41 -22.85 -27.75
N GLN A 178 -37.68 -22.73 -29.05
CA GLN A 178 -38.38 -23.77 -29.83
C GLN A 178 -37.46 -24.63 -30.70
N LEU A 179 -36.30 -24.10 -31.10
CA LEU A 179 -35.38 -24.72 -32.07
C LEU A 179 -33.97 -24.98 -31.50
N GLU A 180 -33.76 -24.72 -30.21
CA GLU A 180 -32.48 -24.90 -29.50
C GLU A 180 -31.29 -24.20 -30.20
N TRP A 181 -31.54 -23.08 -30.87
CA TRP A 181 -30.49 -22.29 -31.51
C TRP A 181 -29.40 -21.87 -30.51
N LEU A 182 -28.16 -21.76 -31.00
CA LEU A 182 -26.96 -21.41 -30.22
C LEU A 182 -26.56 -22.46 -29.17
N THR A 183 -27.20 -23.63 -29.17
CA THR A 183 -26.78 -24.80 -28.38
C THR A 183 -26.05 -25.83 -29.25
N PRO A 184 -25.33 -26.80 -28.65
CA PRO A 184 -24.67 -27.88 -29.41
C PRO A 184 -25.65 -28.77 -30.20
N TRP A 185 -26.95 -28.68 -29.93
CA TRP A 185 -28.01 -29.51 -30.54
C TRP A 185 -28.70 -28.81 -31.72
N GLN A 186 -28.21 -27.62 -32.11
CA GLN A 186 -28.79 -26.86 -33.22
C GLN A 186 -28.73 -27.66 -34.54
N ARG A 187 -29.83 -27.64 -35.29
CA ARG A 187 -29.92 -28.31 -36.61
C ARG A 187 -29.49 -27.41 -37.76
N VAL A 188 -29.50 -26.09 -37.57
CA VAL A 188 -29.08 -25.13 -38.59
C VAL A 188 -27.57 -25.06 -38.65
N ALA A 189 -27.02 -25.20 -39.85
CA ALA A 189 -25.62 -24.88 -40.10
C ALA A 189 -25.44 -23.35 -40.11
N MET A 190 -24.85 -22.81 -39.04
CA MET A 190 -24.47 -21.40 -38.94
C MET A 190 -22.97 -21.24 -39.23
N THR A 191 -22.59 -20.17 -39.93
CA THR A 191 -21.17 -19.81 -40.03
C THR A 191 -20.67 -19.26 -38.68
N PRO A 192 -19.35 -19.35 -38.37
CA PRO A 192 -18.81 -18.82 -37.13
C PRO A 192 -19.15 -17.34 -36.89
N TRP A 193 -19.16 -16.55 -37.96
CA TRP A 193 -19.55 -15.14 -37.89
C TRP A 193 -21.04 -14.94 -37.59
N GLN A 194 -21.93 -15.74 -38.18
CA GLN A 194 -23.37 -15.65 -37.88
C GLN A 194 -23.65 -16.03 -36.42
N HIS A 195 -22.99 -17.07 -35.92
CA HIS A 195 -23.09 -17.48 -34.52
C HIS A 195 -22.63 -16.35 -33.60
N ASP A 196 -21.44 -15.81 -33.83
CA ASP A 196 -20.85 -14.73 -33.01
C ASP A 196 -21.66 -13.43 -33.05
N ALA A 197 -22.23 -13.08 -34.21
CA ALA A 197 -23.09 -11.91 -34.34
C ALA A 197 -24.37 -12.04 -33.51
N LEU A 198 -25.02 -13.21 -33.53
CA LEU A 198 -26.23 -13.45 -32.74
C LEU A 198 -25.94 -13.51 -31.24
N THR A 199 -24.85 -14.18 -30.83
CA THR A 199 -24.48 -14.26 -29.40
C THR A 199 -24.06 -12.90 -28.87
N SER A 200 -23.25 -12.15 -29.60
CA SER A 200 -22.78 -10.82 -29.18
C SER A 200 -23.94 -9.83 -29.02
N GLU A 201 -24.93 -9.86 -29.92
CA GLU A 201 -26.10 -8.98 -29.85
C GLU A 201 -26.96 -9.28 -28.61
N LEU A 202 -27.21 -10.56 -28.33
CA LEU A 202 -27.96 -10.99 -27.14
C LEU A 202 -27.22 -10.67 -25.83
N LEU A 203 -25.92 -10.97 -25.77
CA LEU A 203 -25.10 -10.67 -24.58
C LEU A 203 -25.06 -9.16 -24.31
N GLN A 204 -25.02 -8.33 -25.35
CA GLN A 204 -25.06 -6.88 -25.22
C GLN A 204 -26.44 -6.37 -24.76
N GLU A 205 -27.55 -6.95 -25.26
CA GLU A 205 -28.91 -6.66 -24.77
C GLU A 205 -29.02 -6.98 -23.27
N TYR A 206 -28.51 -8.14 -22.83
CA TYR A 206 -28.53 -8.55 -21.42
C TYR A 206 -27.67 -7.65 -20.55
N ARG A 207 -26.47 -7.28 -21.02
CA ARG A 207 -25.59 -6.33 -20.32
C ARG A 207 -26.27 -4.99 -20.11
N LEU A 208 -26.92 -4.42 -21.14
CA LEU A 208 -27.58 -3.13 -21.06
C LEU A 208 -28.72 -3.13 -20.04
N ASN A 209 -29.55 -4.18 -20.06
CA ASN A 209 -30.62 -4.34 -19.07
C ASN A 209 -30.07 -4.42 -17.63
N LEU A 210 -29.04 -5.23 -17.42
CA LEU A 210 -28.38 -5.33 -16.11
C LEU A 210 -27.72 -4.02 -15.68
N GLN A 211 -27.14 -3.25 -16.61
CA GLN A 211 -26.57 -1.94 -16.33
C GLN A 211 -27.65 -0.96 -15.87
N GLU A 212 -28.80 -0.91 -16.56
CA GLU A 212 -29.91 -0.04 -16.19
C GLU A 212 -30.43 -0.35 -14.77
N LEU A 213 -30.52 -1.64 -14.41
CA LEU A 213 -30.91 -2.07 -13.05
C LEU A 213 -29.88 -1.65 -11.99
N LEU A 214 -28.57 -1.68 -12.31
CA LEU A 214 -27.52 -1.19 -11.42
C LEU A 214 -27.60 0.33 -11.22
N GLU A 215 -27.85 1.09 -12.29
CA GLU A 215 -28.02 2.55 -12.23
C GLU A 215 -29.24 2.94 -11.38
N GLN A 216 -30.32 2.17 -11.47
CA GLN A 216 -31.52 2.31 -10.64
C GLN A 216 -31.35 1.81 -9.20
N LYS A 217 -30.21 1.19 -8.85
CA LYS A 217 -29.93 0.53 -7.56
C LYS A 217 -30.94 -0.59 -7.23
N ALA A 218 -31.52 -1.21 -8.25
CA ALA A 218 -32.49 -2.30 -8.13
C ALA A 218 -31.78 -3.65 -7.92
N GLU A 219 -31.01 -3.78 -6.84
CA GLU A 219 -30.10 -4.93 -6.62
C GLU A 219 -30.81 -6.29 -6.62
N ARG A 220 -32.06 -6.35 -6.15
CA ARG A 220 -32.84 -7.60 -6.09
C ARG A 220 -33.27 -8.05 -7.48
N GLU A 221 -33.72 -7.11 -8.30
CA GLU A 221 -34.14 -7.36 -9.68
C GLU A 221 -32.94 -7.73 -10.53
N PHE A 222 -31.80 -7.05 -10.33
CA PHE A 222 -30.53 -7.39 -10.96
C PHE A 222 -30.14 -8.86 -10.74
N ILE A 223 -30.14 -9.33 -9.49
CA ILE A 223 -29.79 -10.74 -9.18
C ILE A 223 -30.82 -11.72 -9.76
N THR A 224 -32.10 -11.35 -9.77
CA THR A 224 -33.17 -12.19 -10.31
C THR A 224 -33.00 -12.36 -11.83
N GLN A 225 -32.74 -11.27 -12.55
CA GLN A 225 -32.48 -11.30 -13.99
C GLN A 225 -31.17 -12.03 -14.32
N LEU A 226 -30.10 -11.77 -13.57
CA LEU A 226 -28.82 -12.47 -13.74
C LEU A 226 -28.97 -13.99 -13.58
N THR A 227 -29.71 -14.42 -12.56
CA THR A 227 -29.96 -15.85 -12.32
C THR A 227 -30.80 -16.45 -13.44
N HIS A 228 -31.84 -15.73 -13.90
CA HIS A 228 -32.66 -16.14 -15.03
C HIS A 228 -31.83 -16.29 -16.33
N TYR A 229 -30.92 -15.37 -16.61
CA TYR A 229 -30.02 -15.47 -17.77
C TYR A 229 -29.08 -16.67 -17.66
N ASN A 230 -28.50 -16.91 -16.47
CA ASN A 230 -27.62 -18.06 -16.21
C ASN A 230 -28.34 -19.42 -16.33
N GLU A 231 -29.66 -19.46 -16.20
CA GLU A 231 -30.44 -20.69 -16.35
C GLU A 231 -30.65 -21.10 -17.82
N GLN A 232 -30.47 -20.18 -18.78
CA GLN A 232 -30.73 -20.43 -20.20
C GLN A 232 -29.76 -21.47 -20.81
N ALA A 233 -30.29 -22.37 -21.65
CA ALA A 233 -29.54 -23.53 -22.16
C ALA A 233 -28.30 -23.17 -23.01
N TRP A 234 -28.38 -22.12 -23.83
CA TRP A 234 -27.26 -21.69 -24.67
C TRP A 234 -26.13 -21.04 -23.86
N LEU A 235 -26.44 -20.37 -22.74
CA LEU A 235 -25.46 -19.74 -21.87
C LEU A 235 -24.73 -20.75 -20.97
N ARG A 236 -25.25 -21.97 -20.85
CA ARG A 236 -24.58 -23.10 -20.17
C ARG A 236 -23.47 -23.72 -21.02
N VAL A 237 -23.39 -23.38 -22.30
CA VAL A 237 -22.25 -23.76 -23.15
C VAL A 237 -21.00 -23.08 -22.62
N PHE A 238 -19.92 -23.83 -22.42
CA PHE A 238 -18.71 -23.36 -21.75
C PHE A 238 -18.17 -22.03 -22.34
N ASP A 239 -18.04 -21.93 -23.66
CA ASP A 239 -17.51 -20.72 -24.30
C ASP A 239 -18.39 -19.49 -24.06
N GLN A 240 -19.71 -19.65 -24.15
CA GLN A 240 -20.69 -18.58 -23.92
C GLN A 240 -20.73 -18.17 -22.45
N GLN A 241 -20.61 -19.15 -21.54
CA GLN A 241 -20.52 -18.90 -20.11
C GLN A 241 -19.27 -18.08 -19.76
N GLN A 242 -18.12 -18.39 -20.37
CA GLN A 242 -16.87 -17.64 -20.16
C GLN A 242 -16.98 -16.21 -20.67
N GLN A 243 -17.50 -16.02 -21.89
CA GLN A 243 -17.76 -14.68 -22.45
C GLN A 243 -18.71 -13.87 -21.56
N TRP A 244 -19.78 -14.49 -21.07
CA TRP A 244 -20.73 -13.83 -20.18
C TRP A 244 -20.12 -13.43 -18.84
N GLN A 245 -19.34 -14.31 -18.21
CA GLN A 245 -18.61 -13.99 -16.97
C GLN A 245 -17.67 -12.80 -17.16
N HIS A 246 -16.97 -12.72 -18.30
CA HIS A 246 -16.12 -11.59 -18.64
C HIS A 246 -16.90 -10.27 -18.74
N ILE A 247 -18.04 -10.29 -19.42
CA ILE A 247 -18.92 -9.12 -19.58
C ILE A 247 -19.44 -8.64 -18.21
N ILE A 248 -19.83 -9.55 -17.33
CA ILE A 248 -20.29 -9.20 -15.98
C ILE A 248 -19.15 -8.64 -15.13
N LEU A 249 -17.96 -9.22 -15.19
CA LEU A 249 -16.80 -8.65 -14.48
C LEU A 249 -16.50 -7.23 -14.96
N GLN A 250 -16.53 -7.00 -16.28
CA GLN A 250 -16.31 -5.67 -16.84
C GLN A 250 -17.40 -4.69 -16.38
N LEU A 251 -18.67 -5.11 -16.40
CA LEU A 251 -19.78 -4.31 -15.91
C LEU A 251 -19.59 -3.91 -14.44
N LEU A 252 -19.18 -4.85 -13.58
CA LEU A 252 -18.91 -4.58 -12.16
C LEU A 252 -17.66 -3.70 -11.95
N HIS A 253 -16.68 -3.79 -12.83
CA HIS A 253 -15.50 -2.95 -12.77
C HIS A 253 -15.83 -1.49 -13.10
N ASP A 254 -16.65 -1.27 -14.13
CA ASP A 254 -17.00 0.06 -14.63
C ASP A 254 -18.04 0.78 -13.74
N THR A 255 -18.77 0.06 -12.89
CA THR A 255 -19.90 0.59 -12.11
C THR A 255 -19.64 0.62 -10.60
N GLN A 256 -20.52 1.33 -9.87
CA GLN A 256 -20.55 1.28 -8.41
C GLN A 256 -21.62 0.31 -7.93
N TRP A 257 -21.25 -0.55 -6.97
CA TRP A 257 -22.10 -1.60 -6.42
C TRP A 257 -21.89 -1.73 -4.91
N SER A 258 -22.84 -2.38 -4.24
CA SER A 258 -22.76 -2.67 -2.81
C SER A 258 -22.09 -4.03 -2.55
N VAL A 259 -21.41 -4.17 -1.41
CA VAL A 259 -20.77 -5.43 -0.98
C VAL A 259 -21.74 -6.62 -1.04
N PRO A 260 -23.00 -6.53 -0.53
CA PRO A 260 -23.96 -7.63 -0.61
C PRO A 260 -24.35 -8.03 -2.04
N LEU A 261 -24.37 -7.09 -2.99
CA LEU A 261 -24.64 -7.40 -4.39
C LEU A 261 -23.51 -8.26 -4.96
N PHE A 262 -22.26 -7.88 -4.74
CA PHE A 262 -21.10 -8.62 -5.25
C PHE A 262 -21.04 -10.05 -4.67
N GLU A 263 -21.30 -10.22 -3.37
CA GLU A 263 -21.39 -11.55 -2.76
C GLU A 263 -22.47 -12.43 -3.40
N ARG A 264 -23.64 -11.87 -3.72
CA ARG A 264 -24.71 -12.60 -4.42
C ARG A 264 -24.34 -12.94 -5.86
N VAL A 265 -23.63 -12.06 -6.56
CA VAL A 265 -23.09 -12.36 -7.90
C VAL A 265 -22.10 -13.52 -7.83
N CYS A 266 -21.19 -13.50 -6.86
CA CYS A 266 -20.25 -14.59 -6.64
C CYS A 266 -20.97 -15.91 -6.38
N GLN A 267 -22.05 -15.90 -5.58
CA GLN A 267 -22.89 -17.08 -5.36
C GLN A 267 -23.58 -17.57 -6.65
N ALA A 268 -24.09 -16.66 -7.48
CA ALA A 268 -24.77 -17.00 -8.73
C ALA A 268 -23.84 -17.67 -9.75
N PHE A 269 -22.56 -17.29 -9.78
CA PHE A 269 -21.55 -17.91 -10.65
C PHE A 269 -20.72 -19.00 -9.99
N GLY A 270 -20.86 -19.21 -8.68
CA GLY A 270 -20.04 -20.14 -7.90
C GLY A 270 -18.58 -19.68 -7.75
N TRP A 271 -18.31 -18.38 -7.86
CA TRP A 271 -16.97 -17.82 -7.65
C TRP A 271 -16.61 -17.85 -6.17
N ASP A 272 -15.47 -18.46 -5.87
CA ASP A 272 -14.96 -18.65 -4.53
C ASP A 272 -13.42 -18.71 -4.56
N ASP A 273 -12.79 -17.68 -4.01
CA ASP A 273 -11.33 -17.54 -3.95
C ASP A 273 -10.68 -18.69 -3.14
N GLN A 274 -11.38 -19.22 -2.13
CA GLN A 274 -10.86 -20.33 -1.30
C GLN A 274 -10.87 -21.66 -2.06
N LYS A 275 -11.80 -21.82 -3.00
CA LYS A 275 -11.90 -23.03 -3.85
C LYS A 275 -11.09 -22.91 -5.14
N GLY A 276 -10.44 -21.76 -5.37
CA GLY A 276 -9.69 -21.49 -6.60
C GLY A 276 -10.58 -21.34 -7.84
N VAL A 277 -11.90 -21.11 -7.66
CA VAL A 277 -12.84 -20.86 -8.74
C VAL A 277 -13.03 -19.35 -8.84
N PHE A 278 -12.27 -18.70 -9.69
CA PHE A 278 -12.37 -17.26 -9.92
C PHE A 278 -12.61 -16.97 -11.40
N ALA A 279 -13.20 -15.81 -11.68
CA ALA A 279 -13.44 -15.39 -13.04
C ALA A 279 -12.16 -14.80 -13.69
N GLU A 280 -11.98 -15.09 -14.96
CA GLU A 280 -10.91 -14.51 -15.77
C GLU A 280 -11.39 -13.19 -16.41
N PRO A 281 -10.59 -12.11 -16.39
CA PRO A 281 -9.17 -12.06 -16.06
C PRO A 281 -8.90 -11.84 -14.56
N ALA A 282 -7.87 -12.52 -14.04
CA ALA A 282 -7.52 -12.50 -12.62
C ALA A 282 -7.23 -11.09 -12.05
N TRP A 283 -6.71 -10.16 -12.86
CA TRP A 283 -6.42 -8.79 -12.40
C TRP A 283 -7.71 -8.03 -12.06
N MET A 284 -8.76 -8.19 -12.87
CA MET A 284 -10.04 -7.52 -12.69
C MET A 284 -10.78 -8.11 -11.49
N TRP A 285 -10.78 -9.45 -11.38
CA TRP A 285 -11.27 -10.16 -10.19
C TRP A 285 -10.60 -9.64 -8.89
N ARG A 286 -9.25 -9.62 -8.85
CA ARG A 286 -8.51 -9.14 -7.66
C ARG A 286 -8.82 -7.68 -7.31
N SER A 287 -9.01 -6.83 -8.32
CA SER A 287 -9.40 -5.44 -8.11
C SER A 287 -10.78 -5.32 -7.45
N LEU A 288 -11.77 -6.08 -7.93
CA LEU A 288 -13.12 -6.12 -7.35
C LEU A 288 -13.11 -6.68 -5.92
N VAL A 289 -12.37 -7.77 -5.67
CA VAL A 289 -12.21 -8.34 -4.33
C VAL A 289 -11.55 -7.34 -3.39
N SER A 290 -10.48 -6.67 -3.81
CA SER A 290 -9.80 -5.64 -3.01
C SER A 290 -10.76 -4.48 -2.66
N ARG A 291 -11.57 -4.03 -3.62
CA ARG A 291 -12.60 -3.01 -3.39
C ARG A 291 -13.68 -3.49 -2.40
N CYS A 292 -14.10 -4.76 -2.50
CA CYS A 292 -15.05 -5.37 -1.58
C CYS A 292 -14.48 -5.43 -0.14
N GLU A 293 -13.24 -5.88 0.01
CA GLU A 293 -12.54 -5.91 1.31
C GLU A 293 -12.39 -4.50 1.90
N GLN A 294 -12.05 -3.51 1.07
CA GLN A 294 -11.94 -2.11 1.50
C GLN A 294 -13.26 -1.56 2.04
N GLU A 295 -14.36 -1.73 1.31
CA GLU A 295 -15.67 -1.22 1.73
C GLU A 295 -16.20 -1.97 2.96
N SER A 296 -16.06 -3.30 3.01
CA SER A 296 -16.47 -4.09 4.18
C SER A 296 -15.67 -3.72 5.43
N PHE A 297 -14.36 -3.52 5.30
CA PHE A 297 -13.50 -3.02 6.38
C PHE A 297 -13.96 -1.63 6.85
N TYR A 298 -14.24 -0.72 5.92
CA TYR A 298 -14.68 0.64 6.25
C TYR A 298 -16.05 0.66 6.94
N ILE A 299 -17.02 -0.14 6.49
CA ILE A 299 -18.33 -0.30 7.15
C ILE A 299 -18.17 -0.84 8.57
N SER A 300 -17.34 -1.89 8.75
CA SER A 300 -17.04 -2.43 10.08
C SER A 300 -16.41 -1.38 11.00
N LEU A 301 -15.51 -0.57 10.44
CA LEU A 301 -14.83 0.50 11.16
C LEU A 301 -15.81 1.62 11.57
N GLN A 302 -16.76 1.97 10.71
CA GLN A 302 -17.84 2.91 11.03
C GLN A 302 -18.77 2.38 12.12
N ASP A 303 -19.19 1.12 12.05
CA ASP A 303 -20.01 0.49 13.11
C ASP A 303 -19.30 0.55 14.46
N LYS A 304 -18.02 0.18 14.48
CA LYS A 304 -17.16 0.26 15.68
C LYS A 304 -17.04 1.69 16.22
N ALA A 305 -16.96 2.70 15.36
CA ALA A 305 -16.86 4.09 15.76
C ALA A 305 -18.18 4.64 16.33
N GLN A 306 -19.31 4.31 15.71
CA GLN A 306 -20.66 4.79 16.06
C GLN A 306 -21.20 4.18 17.35
N ASP A 307 -20.89 2.91 17.64
CA ASP A 307 -21.31 2.26 18.88
C ASP A 307 -20.56 2.84 20.08
N THR A 308 -21.15 3.84 20.74
CA THR A 308 -20.60 4.52 21.92
C THR A 308 -20.53 3.64 23.17
N ARG A 309 -21.27 2.52 23.21
CA ARG A 309 -21.31 1.59 24.36
C ARG A 309 -20.13 0.63 24.32
N ARG A 310 -19.66 0.27 23.12
CA ARG A 310 -18.43 -0.53 22.95
C ARG A 310 -17.21 0.31 23.33
N THR A 311 -16.41 -0.23 24.25
CA THR A 311 -15.16 0.37 24.76
C THR A 311 -13.94 -0.50 24.52
N CYS A 312 -14.05 -1.55 23.69
CA CYS A 312 -12.92 -2.34 23.25
C CYS A 312 -11.86 -1.46 22.57
N ALA A 313 -10.59 -1.87 22.63
CA ALA A 313 -9.46 -1.13 22.07
C ALA A 313 -9.67 -0.70 20.61
N ASP A 314 -10.12 -1.63 19.75
CA ASP A 314 -10.45 -1.36 18.34
C ASP A 314 -11.54 -0.31 18.17
N ALA A 315 -12.58 -0.34 19.00
CA ALA A 315 -13.70 0.59 18.92
C ALA A 315 -13.29 2.01 19.33
N LEU A 316 -12.43 2.13 20.36
CA LEU A 316 -11.86 3.40 20.77
C LEU A 316 -10.91 3.96 19.71
N ALA A 317 -10.07 3.12 19.10
CA ALA A 317 -9.19 3.51 18.01
C ALA A 317 -9.99 3.98 16.78
N ALA A 318 -11.01 3.23 16.38
CA ALA A 318 -11.92 3.60 15.30
C ALA A 318 -12.62 4.93 15.57
N ARG A 319 -13.17 5.10 16.78
CA ARG A 319 -13.85 6.34 17.18
C ARG A 319 -12.90 7.55 17.15
N LEU A 320 -11.67 7.37 17.60
CA LEU A 320 -10.66 8.43 17.60
C LEU A 320 -10.31 8.90 16.19
N LEU A 321 -10.24 8.00 15.20
CA LEU A 321 -9.89 8.33 13.81
C LEU A 321 -11.08 8.83 12.97
N LEU A 322 -12.26 8.23 13.11
CA LEU A 322 -13.40 8.47 12.20
C LEU A 322 -14.33 9.59 12.69
N THR A 323 -14.35 9.88 13.98
CA THR A 323 -15.30 10.86 14.54
C THR A 323 -14.62 12.22 14.63
N PRO A 324 -15.15 13.28 14.01
CA PRO A 324 -14.59 14.63 14.16
C PRO A 324 -14.78 15.08 15.61
N MET A 325 -13.67 15.25 16.32
CA MET A 325 -13.65 15.62 17.75
C MET A 325 -12.74 16.81 18.00
N THR A 326 -13.04 17.57 19.05
CA THR A 326 -12.15 18.63 19.55
C THR A 326 -10.99 18.03 20.34
N ALA A 327 -9.88 18.76 20.47
CA ALA A 327 -8.69 18.28 21.18
C ALA A 327 -8.97 17.89 22.65
N THR A 328 -9.94 18.54 23.30
CA THR A 328 -10.36 18.21 24.67
C THR A 328 -11.11 16.88 24.74
N GLN A 329 -11.97 16.59 23.76
CA GLN A 329 -12.67 15.30 23.65
C GLN A 329 -11.70 14.16 23.33
N GLN A 330 -10.76 14.39 22.40
CA GLN A 330 -9.68 13.45 22.09
C GLN A 330 -8.87 13.11 23.36
N MET A 331 -8.48 14.12 24.14
CA MET A 331 -7.73 13.90 25.39
C MET A 331 -8.54 13.14 26.44
N ARG A 332 -9.86 13.33 26.53
CA ARG A 332 -10.72 12.60 27.47
C ARG A 332 -10.76 11.09 27.15
N ILE A 333 -10.75 10.74 25.87
CA ILE A 333 -10.71 9.35 25.41
C ILE A 333 -9.31 8.77 25.67
N ILE A 334 -8.28 9.48 25.22
CA ILE A 334 -6.87 9.10 25.34
C ILE A 334 -6.43 8.95 26.81
N GLY A 335 -6.96 9.77 27.71
CA GLY A 335 -6.63 9.69 29.13
C GLY A 335 -6.99 8.36 29.80
N ARG A 336 -7.82 7.53 29.16
CA ARG A 336 -8.18 6.18 29.62
C ARG A 336 -7.43 5.06 28.90
N PHE A 337 -6.58 5.40 27.92
CA PHE A 337 -5.89 4.40 27.11
C PHE A 337 -4.80 3.69 27.90
N GLY A 338 -4.85 2.36 27.88
CA GLY A 338 -3.75 1.49 28.24
C GLY A 338 -2.95 1.07 27.00
N GLN A 339 -2.11 0.05 27.17
CA GLN A 339 -1.23 -0.43 26.10
C GLN A 339 -2.01 -1.01 24.91
N ASN A 340 -3.15 -1.66 25.16
CA ASN A 340 -3.94 -2.32 24.12
C ASN A 340 -4.60 -1.31 23.18
N GLU A 341 -5.13 -0.21 23.72
CA GLU A 341 -5.73 0.87 22.95
C GLU A 341 -4.69 1.57 22.08
N TRP A 342 -3.48 1.80 22.61
CA TRP A 342 -2.38 2.35 21.83
C TRP A 342 -1.94 1.42 20.70
N ASN A 343 -1.84 0.12 20.97
CA ASN A 343 -1.51 -0.88 19.95
C ASN A 343 -2.60 -0.94 18.88
N ALA A 344 -3.89 -0.85 19.25
CA ALA A 344 -5.00 -0.80 18.30
C ALA A 344 -4.95 0.46 17.42
N CYS A 345 -4.63 1.63 17.99
CA CYS A 345 -4.43 2.86 17.21
C CYS A 345 -3.25 2.75 16.24
N GLN A 346 -2.13 2.14 16.64
CA GLN A 346 -1.00 1.89 15.72
C GLN A 346 -1.42 0.94 14.60
N HIS A 347 -1.97 -0.22 14.95
CA HIS A 347 -2.34 -1.24 13.99
C HIS A 347 -3.36 -0.73 12.97
N LEU A 348 -4.34 0.05 13.42
CA LEU A 348 -5.32 0.67 12.54
C LEU A 348 -4.68 1.72 11.62
N GLY A 349 -3.78 2.56 12.13
CA GLY A 349 -3.05 3.53 11.33
C GLY A 349 -2.16 2.87 10.28
N GLU A 350 -1.44 1.81 10.64
CA GLU A 350 -0.59 1.03 9.73
C GLU A 350 -1.42 0.30 8.66
N THR A 351 -2.54 -0.30 9.04
CA THR A 351 -3.46 -0.97 8.11
C THR A 351 -4.01 0.02 7.08
N LEU A 352 -4.43 1.21 7.50
CA LEU A 352 -4.89 2.26 6.59
C LEU A 352 -3.75 2.80 5.70
N THR A 353 -2.53 2.90 6.23
CA THR A 353 -1.37 3.38 5.46
C THR A 353 -0.93 2.40 4.38
N TRP A 354 -0.79 1.12 4.73
CA TRP A 354 -0.16 0.12 3.86
C TRP A 354 -1.15 -0.75 3.09
N ARG A 355 -2.30 -1.08 3.68
CA ARG A 355 -3.29 -1.98 3.05
C ARG A 355 -4.39 -1.23 2.31
N TYR A 356 -4.87 -0.12 2.87
CA TYR A 356 -6.03 0.61 2.35
C TYR A 356 -5.81 2.12 2.20
N PRO A 357 -4.82 2.56 1.41
CA PRO A 357 -4.45 3.98 1.29
C PRO A 357 -5.59 4.86 0.75
N GLN A 358 -6.46 4.31 -0.10
CA GLN A 358 -7.59 5.03 -0.68
C GLN A 358 -8.63 5.45 0.37
N LEU A 359 -8.72 4.75 1.51
CA LEU A 359 -9.66 5.11 2.58
C LEU A 359 -9.23 6.37 3.35
N ILE A 360 -7.96 6.78 3.25
CA ILE A 360 -7.42 7.94 3.96
C ILE A 360 -8.12 9.23 3.51
N GLU A 361 -8.49 9.33 2.23
CA GLU A 361 -9.20 10.50 1.67
C GLU A 361 -10.61 10.68 2.24
N ARG A 362 -11.24 9.60 2.72
CA ARG A 362 -12.59 9.63 3.30
C ARG A 362 -12.57 10.01 4.79
N LEU A 363 -11.40 10.02 5.43
CA LEU A 363 -11.27 10.34 6.85
C LEU A 363 -11.32 11.84 7.10
N PRO A 364 -11.89 12.29 8.24
CA PRO A 364 -11.96 13.70 8.59
C PRO A 364 -10.58 14.35 8.81
N GLN A 365 -9.55 13.55 9.12
CA GLN A 365 -8.17 13.99 9.29
C GLN A 365 -7.23 13.07 8.51
N SER A 366 -6.40 13.66 7.66
CA SER A 366 -5.42 12.92 6.84
C SER A 366 -4.24 12.36 7.65
N ASP A 367 -3.94 12.95 8.81
CA ASP A 367 -2.89 12.46 9.71
C ASP A 367 -3.41 11.31 10.56
N LEU A 368 -3.14 10.08 10.16
CA LEU A 368 -3.55 8.85 10.87
C LEU A 368 -2.88 8.69 12.25
N PHE A 369 -1.75 9.36 12.46
CA PHE A 369 -0.93 9.23 13.68
C PHE A 369 -1.00 10.49 14.55
N PHE A 370 -2.00 11.36 14.34
CA PHE A 370 -2.17 12.61 15.08
C PHE A 370 -2.16 12.38 16.59
N TRP A 371 -2.62 11.22 17.05
CA TRP A 371 -2.75 10.88 18.45
C TRP A 371 -1.39 10.72 19.15
N ARG A 372 -0.30 10.49 18.40
CA ARG A 372 1.08 10.38 18.93
C ARG A 372 1.53 11.63 19.69
N LYS A 373 0.94 12.80 19.42
CA LYS A 373 1.22 14.04 20.15
C LYS A 373 0.73 14.01 21.60
N PHE A 374 -0.31 13.21 21.87
CA PHE A 374 -0.90 13.06 23.21
C PHE A 374 -0.25 11.93 24.01
N VAL A 375 0.57 11.08 23.38
CA VAL A 375 1.22 9.95 24.06
C VAL A 375 2.31 10.45 25.03
N PRO A 376 2.28 10.02 26.30
CA PRO A 376 3.40 10.22 27.20
C PRO A 376 4.60 9.39 26.71
N ARG A 377 5.65 10.04 26.18
CA ARG A 377 6.90 9.38 25.82
C ARG A 377 7.69 9.09 27.09
N PRO A 378 8.03 7.83 27.38
CA PRO A 378 8.90 7.51 28.51
C PRO A 378 10.28 8.14 28.28
N ILE A 379 10.86 8.68 29.33
CA ILE A 379 12.24 9.18 29.30
C ILE A 379 13.17 7.97 29.42
N TYR A 380 13.83 7.61 28.33
CA TYR A 380 14.74 6.46 28.26
C TYR A 380 16.03 6.67 29.06
N VAL A 381 16.67 5.57 29.46
CA VAL A 381 17.97 5.55 30.17
C VAL A 381 19.08 6.30 29.40
N HIS A 382 19.00 6.37 28.08
CA HIS A 382 19.93 7.16 27.27
C HIS A 382 19.94 8.66 27.61
N VAL A 383 18.83 9.20 28.13
CA VAL A 383 18.79 10.59 28.62
C VAL A 383 19.68 10.75 29.84
N LEU A 384 19.66 9.79 30.76
CA LEU A 384 20.55 9.80 31.94
C LEU A 384 22.03 9.79 31.53
N ILE A 385 22.40 8.97 30.55
CA ILE A 385 23.79 8.90 30.04
C ILE A 385 24.22 10.27 29.47
N ARG A 386 23.35 10.96 28.72
CA ARG A 386 23.66 12.30 28.19
C ARG A 386 23.80 13.34 29.28
N LEU A 387 22.90 13.32 30.27
CA LEU A 387 22.97 14.22 31.41
C LEU A 387 24.27 14.03 32.18
N TRP A 388 24.65 12.77 32.44
CA TRP A 388 25.91 12.44 33.07
C TRP A 388 27.11 12.97 32.28
N ALA A 389 27.15 12.77 30.96
CA ALA A 389 28.23 13.29 30.12
C ALA A 389 28.34 14.82 30.17
N ILE A 390 27.22 15.54 30.19
CA ILE A 390 27.19 17.02 30.31
C ILE A 390 27.75 17.45 31.68
N PHE A 391 27.27 16.87 32.77
CA PHE A 391 27.73 17.21 34.12
C PHE A 391 29.19 16.82 34.35
N ALA A 392 29.63 15.67 33.83
CA ALA A 392 31.02 15.23 33.91
C ALA A 392 31.95 16.18 33.15
N LEU A 393 31.58 16.58 31.92
CA LEU A 393 32.34 17.56 31.15
C LEU A 393 32.40 18.91 31.86
N ALA A 394 31.28 19.38 32.42
CA ALA A 394 31.25 20.63 33.17
C ALA A 394 32.13 20.58 34.44
N ALA A 395 32.13 19.44 35.16
CA ALA A 395 32.98 19.25 36.34
C ALA A 395 34.48 19.28 35.97
N VAL A 396 34.87 18.60 34.88
CA VAL A 396 36.25 18.60 34.39
C VAL A 396 36.70 20.01 34.00
N LEU A 397 35.88 20.75 33.25
CA LEU A 397 36.21 22.11 32.79
C LEU A 397 36.27 23.12 33.95
N ASN A 398 35.49 22.93 35.02
CA ASN A 398 35.62 23.74 36.23
C ASN A 398 36.92 23.43 36.97
N LEU A 399 37.32 22.16 37.05
CA LEU A 399 38.56 21.76 37.74
C LEU A 399 39.81 22.33 37.05
N VAL A 400 39.83 22.30 35.70
CA VAL A 400 40.89 22.90 34.87
C VAL A 400 41.06 24.40 35.14
N HIS A 401 39.99 25.09 35.55
CA HIS A 401 40.05 26.51 35.90
C HIS A 401 40.68 26.77 37.28
N VAL A 402 40.43 25.90 38.27
CA VAL A 402 40.78 26.15 39.68
C VAL A 402 42.21 25.70 40.02
N GLU A 403 42.68 24.57 39.46
CA GLU A 403 44.01 24.02 39.79
C GLU A 403 44.79 23.65 38.53
N THR A 404 45.72 24.51 38.12
CA THR A 404 46.56 24.28 36.93
C THR A 404 47.83 23.47 37.22
N GLU A 405 48.26 23.32 38.47
CA GLU A 405 49.60 22.75 38.76
C GLU A 405 49.63 21.27 39.18
N LYS A 406 48.57 20.62 39.69
CA LYS A 406 48.58 19.18 40.02
C LYS A 406 47.20 18.51 39.96
N LEU A 407 46.72 18.22 38.76
CA LEU A 407 45.53 17.38 38.57
C LEU A 407 45.89 15.90 38.79
N ASP A 408 45.60 15.34 39.97
CA ASP A 408 45.67 13.90 40.19
C ASP A 408 44.52 13.21 39.42
N PHE A 409 44.88 12.23 38.58
CA PHE A 409 43.93 11.44 37.80
C PHE A 409 42.86 10.79 38.69
N GLY A 410 43.21 10.41 39.93
CA GLY A 410 42.25 9.86 40.89
C GLY A 410 41.12 10.82 41.25
N VAL A 411 41.44 12.11 41.43
CA VAL A 411 40.46 13.16 41.77
C VAL A 411 39.52 13.43 40.58
N VAL A 412 40.08 13.48 39.37
CA VAL A 412 39.29 13.64 38.13
C VAL A 412 38.31 12.48 37.96
N LEU A 413 38.77 11.23 38.17
CA LEU A 413 37.92 10.05 38.06
C LEU A 413 36.78 10.07 39.10
N ILE A 414 37.08 10.42 40.35
CA ILE A 414 36.08 10.52 41.41
C ILE A 414 35.00 11.55 41.06
N LEU A 415 35.39 12.73 40.56
CA LEU A 415 34.45 13.78 40.17
C LEU A 415 33.58 13.39 38.97
N VAL A 416 34.16 12.73 37.96
CA VAL A 416 33.42 12.19 36.82
C VAL A 416 32.39 11.15 37.26
N VAL A 417 32.74 10.29 38.22
CA VAL A 417 31.78 9.35 38.82
C VAL A 417 30.73 10.09 39.64
N LEU A 418 31.13 11.08 40.46
CA LEU A 418 30.21 11.86 41.30
C LEU A 418 29.20 12.68 40.48
N ALA A 419 29.55 13.08 39.26
CA ALA A 419 28.65 13.75 38.31
C ALA A 419 27.40 12.92 37.94
N ILE A 420 27.36 11.63 38.29
CA ILE A 420 26.15 10.82 38.16
C ILE A 420 25.03 11.28 39.10
N LEU A 421 25.37 11.82 40.28
CA LEU A 421 24.37 12.29 41.25
C LEU A 421 23.54 13.47 40.72
N PRO A 422 24.12 14.59 40.24
CA PRO A 422 23.33 15.66 39.64
C PRO A 422 22.60 15.19 38.37
N ALA A 423 23.18 14.26 37.60
CA ALA A 423 22.52 13.68 36.44
C ALA A 423 21.26 12.88 36.82
N VAL A 424 21.31 12.07 37.88
CA VAL A 424 20.15 11.33 38.41
C VAL A 424 19.10 12.30 38.95
N VAL A 425 19.48 13.33 39.69
CA VAL A 425 18.55 14.35 40.20
C VAL A 425 17.84 15.05 39.03
N PHE A 426 18.58 15.53 38.04
CA PHE A 426 17.99 16.18 36.87
C PHE A 426 17.10 15.21 36.06
N PHE A 427 17.52 13.95 35.92
CA PHE A 427 16.71 12.90 35.30
C PHE A 427 15.38 12.69 36.04
N ARG A 428 15.38 12.65 37.38
CA ARG A 428 14.15 12.59 38.18
C ARG A 428 13.26 13.82 38.00
N ILE A 429 13.83 15.02 37.98
CA ILE A 429 13.10 16.27 37.74
C ILE A 429 12.41 16.22 36.37
N THR A 430 13.13 15.80 35.32
CA THR A 430 12.54 15.67 33.98
C THR A 430 11.46 14.59 33.90
N GLN A 431 11.60 13.46 34.63
CA GLN A 431 10.54 12.45 34.73
C GLN A 431 9.28 13.00 35.39
N MET A 432 9.43 13.73 36.50
CA MET A 432 8.31 14.40 37.18
C MET A 432 7.66 15.45 36.27
N TRP A 433 8.46 16.25 35.57
CA TRP A 433 7.98 17.22 34.59
C TRP A 433 7.22 16.56 33.44
N ALA A 434 7.70 15.43 32.92
CA ALA A 434 7.00 14.72 31.85
C ALA A 434 5.59 14.27 32.29
N GLY A 435 5.44 13.79 33.53
CA GLY A 435 4.14 13.47 34.11
C GLY A 435 3.24 14.71 34.26
N MET A 436 3.77 15.80 34.82
CA MET A 436 3.02 17.04 35.06
C MET A 436 2.63 17.77 33.76
N SER A 437 3.51 17.76 32.76
CA SER A 437 3.26 18.38 31.45
C SER A 437 2.09 17.73 30.72
N ALA A 438 1.79 16.45 31.00
CA ALA A 438 0.65 15.73 30.45
C ALA A 438 -0.69 16.43 30.77
N SER A 439 -0.80 17.06 31.95
CA SER A 439 -1.99 17.77 32.39
C SER A 439 -2.27 19.05 31.58
N PHE A 440 -1.24 19.65 30.98
CA PHE A 440 -1.34 20.90 30.23
C PHE A 440 -1.19 20.73 28.71
N VAL A 441 -1.22 19.49 28.20
CA VAL A 441 -0.98 19.19 26.77
C VAL A 441 -1.90 19.98 25.84
N VAL A 442 -3.17 20.19 26.20
CA VAL A 442 -4.10 20.94 25.34
C VAL A 442 -3.67 22.41 25.20
N ALA A 443 -3.28 23.04 26.31
CA ALA A 443 -2.76 24.41 26.29
C ALA A 443 -1.41 24.49 25.56
N ASP A 444 -0.56 23.47 25.72
CA ASP A 444 0.74 23.38 25.07
C ASP A 444 0.61 23.20 23.55
N VAL A 445 -0.34 22.38 23.07
CA VAL A 445 -0.64 22.24 21.62
C VAL A 445 -1.08 23.58 21.04
N TRP A 446 -1.99 24.29 21.73
CA TRP A 446 -2.44 25.62 21.30
C TRP A 446 -1.28 26.61 21.24
N LEU A 447 -0.46 26.68 22.29
CA LEU A 447 0.68 27.58 22.36
C LEU A 447 1.73 27.24 21.29
N SER A 448 1.97 25.95 21.05
CA SER A 448 2.95 25.49 20.07
C SER A 448 2.52 25.79 18.64
N GLN A 449 1.22 25.72 18.34
CA GLN A 449 0.67 26.12 17.05
C GLN A 449 0.79 27.63 16.80
N TYR A 450 0.73 28.43 17.87
CA TYR A 450 0.89 29.87 17.80
C TYR A 450 2.37 30.30 17.66
N LEU A 451 3.27 29.69 18.45
CA LEU A 451 4.67 30.10 18.53
C LEU A 451 5.58 29.45 17.49
N ILE A 452 5.29 28.21 17.05
CA ILE A 452 6.18 27.46 16.16
C ILE A 452 5.63 27.45 14.74
N PRO A 453 6.37 27.99 13.74
CA PRO A 453 5.96 27.94 12.34
C PRO A 453 5.82 26.49 11.85
N LYS A 454 4.80 26.21 11.03
CA LYS A 454 4.57 24.88 10.44
C LYS A 454 5.77 24.31 9.66
N ARG A 455 6.67 25.17 9.15
CA ARG A 455 7.90 24.75 8.45
C ARG A 455 8.91 24.06 9.36
N VAL A 456 8.98 24.45 10.64
CA VAL A 456 9.95 23.91 11.62
C VAL A 456 9.39 22.67 12.31
N ASN A 457 8.07 22.60 12.48
CA ASN A 457 7.39 21.50 13.16
C ASN A 457 6.20 20.99 12.34
N PRO A 458 6.44 20.38 11.16
CA PRO A 458 5.38 19.95 10.25
C PRO A 458 4.45 18.91 10.88
N ASN A 459 5.00 18.04 11.72
CA ASN A 459 4.29 16.91 12.35
C ASN A 459 3.86 17.20 13.81
N GLN A 460 3.98 18.45 14.28
CA GLN A 460 3.63 18.88 15.65
C GLN A 460 4.25 18.03 16.78
N TYR A 461 5.41 17.41 16.54
CA TYR A 461 6.10 16.58 17.55
C TYR A 461 6.72 17.41 18.68
N TRP A 462 7.07 18.67 18.40
CA TRP A 462 7.68 19.57 19.36
C TRP A 462 6.60 20.44 20.03
N LEU A 463 6.60 20.41 21.34
CA LEU A 463 5.67 21.06 22.24
C LEU A 463 6.46 22.04 23.12
N VAL A 464 6.04 23.30 23.16
CA VAL A 464 6.80 24.41 23.76
C VAL A 464 6.99 24.21 25.27
N LEU A 465 5.94 23.88 26.03
CA LEU A 465 6.09 23.67 27.47
C LEU A 465 6.78 22.33 27.74
N ARG A 466 6.32 21.26 27.10
CA ARG A 466 6.82 19.90 27.35
C ARG A 466 8.31 19.77 27.05
N HIS A 467 8.76 20.31 25.92
CA HIS A 467 10.15 20.19 25.50
C HIS A 467 10.97 21.45 25.76
N GLY A 468 10.38 22.65 25.73
CA GLY A 468 11.12 23.90 25.95
C GLY A 468 11.58 24.08 27.39
N ILE A 469 10.74 23.76 28.40
CA ILE A 469 11.07 24.02 29.81
C ILE A 469 12.29 23.21 30.29
N PRO A 470 12.39 21.89 30.05
CA PRO A 470 13.60 21.13 30.39
C PRO A 470 14.85 21.63 29.69
N GLN A 471 14.72 22.13 28.46
CA GLN A 471 15.85 22.64 27.67
C GLN A 471 16.34 23.99 28.19
N LEU A 472 15.42 24.88 28.57
CA LEU A 472 15.75 26.15 29.23
C LEU A 472 16.38 25.92 30.61
N ALA A 473 15.87 24.96 31.38
CA ALA A 473 16.45 24.59 32.66
C ALA A 473 17.89 24.07 32.49
N MET A 474 18.13 23.20 31.51
CA MET A 474 19.49 22.72 31.22
C MET A 474 20.40 23.85 30.71
N LEU A 475 19.90 24.76 29.88
CA LEU A 475 20.66 25.94 29.44
C LEU A 475 21.08 26.81 30.62
N ALA A 476 20.19 27.04 31.59
CA ALA A 476 20.50 27.77 32.81
C ALA A 476 21.53 27.04 33.68
N VAL A 477 21.42 25.71 33.83
CA VAL A 477 22.40 24.89 34.55
C VAL A 477 23.78 24.95 33.89
N CYS A 478 23.87 24.82 32.56
CA CYS A 478 25.12 24.98 31.82
C CYS A 478 25.68 26.40 31.95
N GLY A 479 24.82 27.42 31.97
CA GLY A 479 25.21 28.81 32.19
C GLY A 479 25.77 29.06 33.58
N LEU A 480 25.14 28.50 34.62
CA LEU A 480 25.64 28.59 36.00
C LEU A 480 26.95 27.81 36.18
N ALA A 481 27.07 26.65 35.55
CA ALA A 481 28.25 25.79 35.68
C ALA A 481 29.46 26.28 34.89
N LEU A 482 29.27 26.88 33.71
CA LEU A 482 30.35 27.20 32.75
C LEU A 482 30.25 28.62 32.17
N GLY A 483 29.48 29.52 32.79
CA GLY A 483 29.30 30.89 32.33
C GLY A 483 28.53 31.03 31.02
N ILE A 484 28.60 32.22 30.43
CA ILE A 484 27.92 32.55 29.16
C ILE A 484 28.35 31.60 28.03
N LEU A 485 29.62 31.20 27.98
CA LEU A 485 30.13 30.25 26.99
C LEU A 485 29.52 28.85 27.15
N GLY A 486 29.27 28.41 28.38
CA GLY A 486 28.52 27.18 28.66
C GLY A 486 27.10 27.22 28.09
N ALA A 487 26.38 28.32 28.32
CA ALA A 487 25.03 28.51 27.77
C ALA A 487 25.03 28.55 26.23
N ILE A 488 25.99 29.25 25.62
CA ILE A 488 26.15 29.30 24.15
C ILE A 488 26.48 27.92 23.58
N THR A 489 27.34 27.14 24.25
CA THR A 489 27.70 25.79 23.83
C THR A 489 26.47 24.89 23.82
N TYR A 490 25.66 24.94 24.88
CA TYR A 490 24.43 24.17 24.96
C TYR A 490 23.39 24.60 23.91
N ALA A 491 23.18 25.91 23.74
CA ALA A 491 22.25 26.47 22.76
C ALA A 491 22.68 26.12 21.32
N GLY A 492 23.97 26.19 21.01
CA GLY A 492 24.52 25.80 19.71
C GLY A 492 24.32 24.32 19.42
N MET A 493 24.55 23.45 20.40
CA MET A 493 24.29 22.00 20.27
C MET A 493 22.81 21.71 19.97
N LEU A 494 21.89 22.42 20.62
CA LEU A 494 20.46 22.33 20.35
C LEU A 494 20.08 22.85 18.96
N LEU A 495 20.65 23.98 18.55
CA LEU A 495 20.38 24.57 17.24
C LEU A 495 20.86 23.66 16.10
N ILE A 496 22.05 23.07 16.24
CA ILE A 496 22.55 22.09 15.26
C ILE A 496 21.65 20.86 15.22
N ASN A 497 21.14 20.40 16.38
CA ASN A 497 20.20 19.28 16.42
C ASN A 497 18.89 19.58 15.67
N LEU A 498 18.37 20.81 15.80
CA LEU A 498 17.15 21.26 15.15
C LEU A 498 17.31 21.43 13.64
N LEU A 499 18.45 21.95 13.18
CA LEU A 499 18.70 22.24 11.78
C LEU A 499 19.21 21.03 10.99
N HIS A 500 19.87 20.08 11.66
CA HIS A 500 20.55 18.94 11.02
C HIS A 500 19.76 17.63 11.16
N SER A 501 18.55 17.59 10.60
CA SER A 501 17.65 16.42 10.66
C SER A 501 18.01 15.29 9.68
N LYS A 502 18.74 15.59 8.60
CA LYS A 502 19.01 14.65 7.48
C LYS A 502 19.85 13.41 7.82
N ARG A 503 20.44 13.32 9.01
CA ARG A 503 21.40 12.24 9.36
C ARG A 503 20.98 11.34 10.51
N ILE A 504 19.83 11.60 11.13
CA ILE A 504 19.31 10.82 12.25
C ILE A 504 18.40 9.72 11.65
N GLY A 505 18.98 8.69 11.03
CA GLY A 505 18.23 7.50 10.65
C GLY A 505 18.61 6.78 9.35
N HIS A 506 19.50 7.31 8.49
CA HIS A 506 19.93 6.62 7.27
C HIS A 506 21.45 6.44 7.24
N MET A 507 21.88 5.19 7.39
CA MET A 507 23.28 4.77 7.27
C MET A 507 23.59 4.57 5.78
N GLY A 508 24.19 5.57 5.13
CA GLY A 508 24.69 5.40 3.77
C GLY A 508 25.95 4.52 3.76
N GLU A 509 26.28 3.90 2.62
CA GLU A 509 27.47 3.03 2.45
C GLU A 509 28.78 3.64 2.94
N LYS A 510 28.92 4.97 2.89
CA LYS A 510 30.10 5.69 3.39
C LYS A 510 30.28 5.62 4.91
N SER A 511 29.23 5.30 5.68
CA SER A 511 29.29 5.16 7.14
C SER A 511 29.99 3.87 7.60
N LEU A 512 29.92 2.81 6.79
CA LEU A 512 30.58 1.52 7.05
C LEU A 512 32.11 1.63 7.05
N LYS A 513 32.67 2.62 6.33
CA LYS A 513 34.12 2.86 6.26
C LYS A 513 34.70 3.56 7.50
N PHE A 514 33.88 4.15 8.36
CA PHE A 514 34.33 4.92 9.52
C PHE A 514 33.61 4.49 10.80
N PRO A 515 34.19 3.60 11.63
CA PRO A 515 33.51 3.03 12.79
C PRO A 515 33.09 4.06 13.86
N TRP A 516 33.75 5.22 13.91
CA TRP A 516 33.35 6.32 14.80
C TRP A 516 32.04 7.01 14.37
N LEU A 517 31.71 7.02 13.06
CA LEU A 517 30.43 7.53 12.57
C LEU A 517 29.27 6.63 13.01
N ASN A 518 29.50 5.32 13.08
CA ASN A 518 28.56 4.37 13.69
C ASN A 518 28.31 4.69 15.15
N GLY A 519 29.37 4.86 15.95
CA GLY A 519 29.24 5.22 17.36
C GLY A 519 28.46 6.53 17.57
N LEU A 520 28.68 7.50 16.69
CA LEU A 520 27.99 8.78 16.73
C LEU A 520 26.50 8.69 16.36
N HIS A 521 26.17 7.82 15.40
CA HIS A 521 24.79 7.51 15.04
C HIS A 521 24.03 6.91 16.22
N TRP A 522 24.62 5.95 16.94
CA TRP A 522 24.03 5.36 18.15
C TRP A 522 23.90 6.35 19.32
N ALA A 523 24.77 7.36 19.39
CA ALA A 523 24.64 8.47 20.33
C ALA A 523 23.59 9.52 19.92
N PHE A 524 23.05 9.43 18.69
CA PHE A 524 22.24 10.44 18.01
C PHE A 524 22.91 11.81 17.94
N TRP A 525 24.21 11.85 17.70
CA TRP A 525 24.96 13.09 17.52
C TRP A 525 25.26 13.33 16.03
N SER A 526 25.25 14.59 15.62
CA SER A 526 25.80 14.99 14.31
C SER A 526 27.32 15.16 14.41
N PRO A 527 28.10 14.84 13.36
CA PRO A 527 29.54 15.16 13.35
C PRO A 527 29.80 16.65 13.58
N LEU A 528 28.88 17.52 13.12
CA LEU A 528 28.96 18.95 13.37
C LEU A 528 28.82 19.29 14.85
N GLN A 529 28.02 18.54 15.61
CA GLN A 529 27.92 18.71 17.07
C GLN A 529 29.23 18.33 17.75
N VAL A 530 29.90 17.27 17.31
CA VAL A 530 31.21 16.88 17.86
C VAL A 530 32.24 17.97 17.59
N VAL A 531 32.35 18.41 16.33
CA VAL A 531 33.31 19.46 15.94
C VAL A 531 33.02 20.75 16.70
N PHE A 532 31.74 21.17 16.77
CA PHE A 532 31.33 22.34 17.51
C PHE A 532 31.66 22.23 19.00
N LEU A 533 31.40 21.08 19.63
CA LEU A 533 31.71 20.85 21.03
C LEU A 533 33.21 20.93 21.29
N VAL A 534 34.05 20.30 20.46
CA VAL A 534 35.51 20.33 20.60
C VAL A 534 36.05 21.76 20.47
N VAL A 535 35.55 22.52 19.49
CA VAL A 535 35.90 23.93 19.31
C VAL A 535 35.48 24.75 20.54
N MET A 536 34.25 24.57 21.02
CA MET A 536 33.76 25.30 22.19
C MET A 536 34.52 24.94 23.47
N VAL A 537 34.90 23.67 23.66
CA VAL A 537 35.76 23.24 24.78
C VAL A 537 37.11 23.96 24.72
N ALA A 538 37.75 24.01 23.54
CA ALA A 538 39.01 24.73 23.36
C ALA A 538 38.86 26.24 23.64
N VAL A 539 37.75 26.84 23.17
CA VAL A 539 37.42 28.25 23.43
C VAL A 539 37.17 28.51 24.92
N ILE A 540 36.48 27.61 25.63
CA ILE A 540 36.24 27.73 27.07
C ILE A 540 37.57 27.67 27.82
N ILE A 541 38.44 26.70 27.51
CA ILE A 541 39.76 26.57 28.13
C ILE A 541 40.62 27.82 27.83
N ALA A 542 40.63 28.31 26.58
CA ALA A 542 41.35 29.52 26.21
C ALA A 542 40.80 30.75 26.95
N ALA A 543 39.47 30.90 27.05
CA ALA A 543 38.84 31.99 27.78
C ALA A 543 39.17 31.94 29.28
N GLN A 544 39.19 30.74 29.88
CA GLN A 544 39.62 30.53 31.26
C GLN A 544 41.08 30.93 31.48
N HIS A 545 41.96 30.73 30.50
CA HIS A 545 43.38 31.06 30.62
C HIS A 545 43.70 32.54 30.34
N TYR A 546 43.08 33.14 29.32
CA TYR A 546 43.42 34.49 28.84
C TYR A 546 42.47 35.60 29.30
N LEU A 547 41.23 35.28 29.70
CA LEU A 547 40.19 36.25 30.06
C LEU A 547 39.48 35.88 31.39
N PRO A 548 40.20 35.67 32.51
CA PRO A 548 39.62 35.23 33.76
C PRO A 548 38.73 36.27 34.44
N ALA A 549 38.85 37.56 34.09
CA ALA A 549 38.14 38.66 34.76
C ALA A 549 36.70 38.91 34.25
N VAL A 550 36.28 38.21 33.19
CA VAL A 550 34.95 38.39 32.58
C VAL A 550 34.15 37.10 32.78
N PRO A 551 32.84 37.15 33.10
CA PRO A 551 32.01 35.96 33.39
C PRO A 551 31.66 35.13 32.14
N TRP A 552 32.64 34.93 31.26
CA TRP A 552 32.54 34.06 30.10
C TRP A 552 32.47 32.60 30.50
N SER A 553 33.20 32.20 31.55
CA SER A 553 33.40 30.79 31.95
C SER A 553 32.89 30.44 33.35
N HIS A 554 32.47 31.41 34.16
CA HIS A 554 31.92 31.23 35.50
C HIS A 554 30.95 32.38 35.84
N ILE A 555 29.95 32.10 36.68
CA ILE A 555 29.05 33.12 37.25
C ILE A 555 29.33 33.17 38.75
N ASP A 556 30.01 34.22 39.20
CA ASP A 556 30.14 34.49 40.62
C ASP A 556 28.79 34.97 41.15
N LEU A 557 28.08 34.10 41.86
CA LEU A 557 26.90 34.51 42.61
C LEU A 557 27.36 35.49 43.70
N PRO A 558 26.67 36.64 43.89
CA PRO A 558 27.03 37.58 44.93
C PRO A 558 27.01 36.85 46.28
N LYS A 559 28.14 36.88 46.99
CA LYS A 559 28.25 36.33 48.35
C LYS A 559 27.22 37.06 49.21
N GLN A 560 26.14 36.37 49.58
CA GLN A 560 25.20 36.84 50.60
C GLN A 560 25.77 36.61 51.99
#